data_AF-H0SMV8-F1
#
_entry.id   AF-H0SMV8-F1
#
_cell.length_a   1.000
_cell.length_b   1.000
_cell.length_c   1.000
_cell.angle_alpha   90.00
_cell.angle_beta   90.00
_cell.angle_gamma   90.00
#
_symmetry.space_group_name_H-M   'P 1'
#
loop_
_entity.id
_entity.type
_entity.pdbx_description
1 polymer ?
#
loop_
_entity_poly.entity_id
_entity_poly.type
_entity_poly.pdbx_seq_one_letter_code
_entity_poly.pdbx_strand_id
1 'polypeptide(L)'
;MSSDTTLDLLFVYGTLMRGFDHPMARLLSANADFVAEASCRGRLYRIQHYPGLVLSDDDAEQVHGELFRLRQPEPMLREFDMYEACGEGFAQPTEYLRQRLHVTLADGSVREAWTYVYNWPVDEAARIASGRFLAP
;
A
#
# COMPACT_ATOMS: atom_id res chain seq x y z
N MET A 1 5.58 -11.41 -29.29
CA MET A 1 5.96 -10.11 -28.70
C MET A 1 5.15 -9.98 -27.43
N SER A 2 5.72 -10.36 -26.30
CA SER A 2 5.05 -10.18 -25.00
C SER A 2 5.10 -8.70 -24.70
N SER A 3 3.95 -8.03 -24.71
CA SER A 3 3.83 -6.69 -24.14
C SER A 3 4.16 -6.84 -22.65
N ASP A 4 5.39 -6.54 -22.27
CA ASP A 4 5.77 -6.39 -20.87
C ASP A 4 4.96 -5.19 -20.35
N THR A 5 3.78 -5.50 -19.81
CA THR A 5 2.85 -4.49 -19.37
C THR A 5 3.38 -4.03 -18.03
N THR A 6 4.03 -2.88 -18.03
CA THR A 6 4.48 -2.22 -16.79
C THR A 6 3.32 -2.20 -15.81
N LEU A 7 3.50 -2.82 -14.64
CA LEU A 7 2.47 -2.85 -13.61
C LEU A 7 2.16 -1.41 -13.17
N ASP A 8 0.93 -0.98 -13.43
CA ASP A 8 0.45 0.39 -13.22
C ASP A 8 -0.47 0.52 -11.99
N LEU A 9 -0.70 -0.58 -11.28
CA LEU A 9 -1.56 -0.59 -10.11
C LEU A 9 -0.77 -0.37 -8.81
N LEU A 10 -1.31 0.47 -7.94
CA LEU A 10 -0.81 0.74 -6.59
C LEU A 10 -1.93 0.52 -5.57
N PHE A 11 -1.70 -0.36 -4.62
CA PHE A 11 -2.55 -0.58 -3.46
C PHE A 11 -2.01 0.17 -2.25
N VAL A 12 -2.83 1.02 -1.66
CA VAL A 12 -2.51 1.83 -0.48
C VAL A 12 -3.51 1.56 0.64
N TYR A 13 -3.04 1.54 1.89
CA TYR A 13 -3.83 1.17 3.07
C TYR A 13 -3.68 2.17 4.23
N GLY A 14 -3.08 3.33 3.97
CA GLY A 14 -2.68 4.30 4.98
C GLY A 14 -2.80 5.74 4.51
N THR A 15 -1.79 6.56 4.82
CA THR A 15 -1.76 8.01 4.61
C THR A 15 -1.87 8.46 3.14
N LEU A 16 -1.70 7.52 2.19
CA LEU A 16 -1.90 7.76 0.76
C LEU A 16 -3.36 7.57 0.30
N MET A 17 -4.24 6.97 1.12
CA MET A 17 -5.66 6.80 0.77
C MET A 17 -6.38 8.15 0.64
N ARG A 18 -7.47 8.18 -0.14
CA ARG A 18 -8.37 9.34 -0.24
C ARG A 18 -8.92 9.70 1.14
N GLY A 19 -9.15 10.98 1.35
CA GLY A 19 -9.66 11.51 2.62
C GLY A 19 -8.56 11.81 3.66
N PHE A 20 -7.32 11.35 3.45
CA PHE A 20 -6.19 11.88 4.21
C PHE A 20 -5.86 13.31 3.79
N ASP A 21 -5.78 14.20 4.76
CA ASP A 21 -5.28 15.55 4.55
C ASP A 21 -3.74 15.56 4.51
N HIS A 22 -3.17 14.92 3.48
CA HIS A 22 -1.73 14.77 3.30
C HIS A 22 -1.32 15.13 1.87
N PRO A 23 -0.22 15.87 1.63
CA PRO A 23 0.22 16.24 0.29
C PRO A 23 0.37 15.06 -0.67
N MET A 24 0.85 13.91 -0.18
CA MET A 24 1.04 12.71 -1.02
C MET A 24 -0.28 12.02 -1.40
N ALA A 25 -1.31 12.06 -0.54
CA ALA A 25 -2.65 11.58 -0.91
C ALA A 25 -3.27 12.46 -2.02
N ARG A 26 -3.04 13.79 -1.96
CA ARG A 26 -3.46 14.72 -3.01
C ARG A 26 -2.69 14.49 -4.31
N LEU A 27 -1.39 14.25 -4.23
CA LEU A 27 -0.55 13.91 -5.38
C LEU A 27 -1.03 12.64 -6.07
N LEU A 28 -1.28 11.57 -5.30
CA LEU A 28 -1.83 10.31 -5.82
C LEU A 28 -3.17 10.54 -6.50
N SER A 29 -4.10 11.20 -5.80
CA SER A 29 -5.45 11.46 -6.32
C SER A 29 -5.47 12.31 -7.59
N ALA A 30 -4.49 13.20 -7.76
CA ALA A 30 -4.39 14.04 -8.95
C ALA A 30 -3.81 13.30 -10.17
N ASN A 31 -2.95 12.29 -9.95
CA ASN A 31 -2.15 11.64 -10.99
C ASN A 31 -2.50 10.16 -11.22
N ALA A 32 -3.46 9.62 -10.47
CA ALA A 32 -3.94 8.26 -10.60
C ALA A 32 -5.46 8.20 -10.62
N ASP A 33 -5.99 7.13 -11.20
CA ASP A 33 -7.42 6.88 -11.23
C ASP A 33 -7.75 5.90 -10.10
N PHE A 34 -8.71 6.26 -9.24
CA PHE A 34 -9.25 5.32 -8.27
C PHE A 34 -9.94 4.17 -9.01
N VAL A 35 -9.54 2.94 -8.72
CA VAL A 35 -10.11 1.73 -9.32
C VAL A 35 -11.24 1.20 -8.46
N ALA A 36 -10.93 0.89 -7.20
CA ALA A 36 -11.88 0.31 -6.24
C ALA A 36 -11.26 0.22 -4.83
N GLU A 37 -12.09 -0.06 -3.84
CA GLU A 37 -11.62 -0.62 -2.57
C GLU A 37 -11.11 -2.05 -2.78
N ALA A 38 -10.05 -2.42 -2.06
CA ALA A 38 -9.45 -3.74 -2.16
C ALA A 38 -8.91 -4.20 -0.80
N SER A 39 -8.48 -5.45 -0.74
CA SER A 39 -7.84 -6.05 0.43
C SER A 39 -6.68 -6.95 0.06
N CYS A 40 -5.74 -7.13 0.97
CA CYS A 40 -4.65 -8.10 0.85
C CYS A 40 -4.48 -8.88 2.15
N ARG A 41 -3.84 -10.05 2.07
CA ARG A 41 -3.55 -10.88 3.24
C ARG A 41 -2.44 -10.23 4.07
N GLY A 42 -2.72 -10.00 5.34
CA GLY A 42 -1.76 -9.40 6.25
C GLY A 42 -2.39 -8.87 7.53
N ARG A 43 -1.49 -8.42 8.40
CA ARG A 43 -1.80 -7.76 9.66
C ARG A 43 -1.43 -6.29 9.56
N LEU A 44 -2.31 -5.44 10.08
CA LEU A 44 -2.10 -3.99 10.12
C LEU A 44 -1.68 -3.58 11.53
N TYR A 45 -0.62 -2.78 11.62
CA TYR A 45 -0.11 -2.24 12.88
C TYR A 45 -0.11 -0.73 12.87
N ARG A 46 -0.39 -0.12 14.02
CA ARG A 46 -0.17 1.31 14.24
C ARG A 46 1.31 1.51 14.59
N ILE A 47 2.11 2.03 13.64
CA ILE A 47 3.53 2.31 13.89
C ILE A 47 3.66 3.62 14.68
N GLN A 48 3.06 4.69 14.15
CA GLN A 48 2.91 5.97 14.85
C GLN A 48 1.59 6.63 14.43
N HIS A 49 1.67 7.76 13.74
CA HIS A 49 0.54 8.40 13.08
C HIS A 49 0.24 7.78 11.69
N TYR A 50 0.98 6.74 11.31
CA TYR A 50 0.85 5.97 10.07
C TYR A 50 0.82 4.46 10.35
N PRO A 51 0.28 3.64 9.43
CA PRO A 51 0.18 2.20 9.59
C PRO A 51 1.30 1.42 8.91
N GLY A 52 1.57 0.21 9.37
CA GLY A 52 2.45 -0.76 8.71
C GLY A 52 1.72 -2.05 8.39
N LEU A 53 1.82 -2.51 7.14
CA LEU A 53 1.37 -3.83 6.69
C LEU A 53 2.48 -4.86 6.92
N VAL A 54 2.16 -5.95 7.61
CA VAL A 54 2.98 -7.16 7.70
C VAL A 54 2.24 -8.30 7.02
N LEU A 55 2.86 -8.98 6.06
CA LEU A 55 2.22 -10.06 5.32
C LEU A 55 1.89 -11.26 6.23
N SER A 56 0.83 -11.98 5.88
CA SER A 56 0.37 -13.18 6.58
C SER A 56 -0.12 -14.22 5.59
N ASP A 57 0.06 -15.50 5.93
CA ASP A 57 -0.46 -16.64 5.18
C ASP A 57 -1.89 -17.04 5.65
N ASP A 58 -2.42 -16.41 6.69
CA ASP A 58 -3.77 -16.65 7.21
C ASP A 58 -4.81 -15.83 6.41
N ASP A 59 -5.74 -16.53 5.75
CA ASP A 59 -6.82 -15.95 4.96
C ASP A 59 -7.76 -15.07 5.80
N ALA A 60 -7.86 -15.28 7.11
CA ALA A 60 -8.66 -14.47 8.01
C ALA A 60 -8.01 -13.10 8.32
N GLU A 61 -6.70 -12.96 8.10
CA GLU A 61 -5.96 -11.73 8.34
C GLU A 61 -5.93 -10.88 7.07
N GLN A 62 -6.79 -9.86 7.02
CA GLN A 62 -6.95 -8.98 5.87
C GLN A 62 -6.62 -7.54 6.24
N VAL A 63 -5.89 -6.86 5.36
CA VAL A 63 -5.70 -5.40 5.38
C VAL A 63 -6.50 -4.79 4.26
N HIS A 64 -7.32 -3.81 4.59
CA HIS A 64 -8.20 -3.11 3.66
C HIS A 64 -7.60 -1.78 3.24
N GLY A 65 -7.80 -1.43 1.98
CA GLY A 65 -7.29 -0.19 1.42
C GLY A 65 -7.94 0.13 0.07
N GLU A 66 -7.23 0.92 -0.71
CA GLU A 66 -7.69 1.45 -1.98
C GLU A 66 -6.70 1.08 -3.09
N LEU A 67 -7.25 0.71 -4.25
CA LEU A 67 -6.49 0.40 -5.45
C LEU A 67 -6.56 1.58 -6.43
N PHE A 68 -5.40 2.03 -6.88
CA PHE A 68 -5.25 3.09 -7.87
C PHE A 68 -4.54 2.59 -9.11
N ARG A 69 -4.90 3.14 -10.27
CA ARG A 69 -4.13 3.01 -11.51
C ARG A 69 -3.33 4.27 -11.73
N LEU A 70 -2.01 4.16 -11.69
CA LEU A 70 -1.07 5.24 -11.91
C LEU A 70 -1.03 5.61 -13.40
N ARG A 71 -1.20 6.89 -13.75
CA ARG A 71 -1.10 7.33 -15.14
C ARG A 71 0.34 7.35 -15.64
N GLN A 72 1.30 7.52 -14.72
CA GLN A 72 2.73 7.49 -14.99
C GLN A 72 3.42 6.64 -13.91
N PRO A 73 3.42 5.30 -14.02
CA PRO A 73 3.85 4.41 -12.94
C PRO A 73 5.27 4.70 -12.43
N GLU A 74 6.27 4.73 -13.31
CA GLU A 74 7.68 4.90 -12.89
C GLU A 74 7.96 6.19 -12.08
N PRO A 75 7.64 7.41 -12.57
CA PRO A 75 7.92 8.61 -11.80
C PRO A 75 7.09 8.71 -10.52
N MET A 76 5.83 8.25 -10.53
CA MET A 76 4.99 8.25 -9.32
C MET A 76 5.55 7.28 -8.26
N LEU A 77 5.91 6.08 -8.69
CA LEU A 77 6.50 5.07 -7.83
C LEU A 77 7.84 5.54 -7.23
N ARG A 78 8.67 6.26 -7.98
CA ARG A 78 9.89 6.87 -7.44
C ARG A 78 9.59 7.91 -6.36
N GLU A 79 8.59 8.76 -6.57
CA GLU A 79 8.19 9.77 -5.58
C GLU A 79 7.68 9.11 -4.29
N PHE A 80 6.85 8.07 -4.41
CA PHE A 80 6.36 7.34 -3.25
C PHE A 80 7.45 6.52 -2.54
N ASP A 81 8.44 5.98 -3.25
CA ASP A 81 9.60 5.35 -2.60
C ASP A 81 10.39 6.34 -1.74
N MET A 82 10.50 7.59 -2.18
CA MET A 82 11.14 8.65 -1.39
C MET A 82 10.31 9.01 -0.17
N TYR A 83 8.98 9.08 -0.32
CA TYR A 83 8.06 9.36 0.78
C TYR A 83 8.08 8.26 1.85
N GLU A 84 8.06 6.99 1.43
CA GLU A 84 8.04 5.79 2.30
C GLU A 84 9.46 5.39 2.77
N ALA A 85 10.45 6.25 2.52
CA ALA A 85 11.85 6.06 2.91
C ALA A 85 12.48 4.73 2.45
N CYS A 86 12.11 4.26 1.25
CA CYS A 86 12.62 3.01 0.66
C CYS A 86 13.30 3.18 -0.70
N GLY A 87 13.52 4.42 -1.15
CA GLY A 87 14.22 4.76 -2.39
C GLY A 87 15.76 4.74 -2.28
N GLU A 88 16.43 5.27 -3.31
CA GLU A 88 17.88 5.45 -3.29
C GLU A 88 18.31 6.45 -2.20
N GLY A 89 19.38 6.13 -1.46
CA GLY A 89 19.94 7.00 -0.42
C GLY A 89 19.47 6.72 1.01
N PHE A 90 18.52 5.81 1.22
CA PHE A 90 18.13 5.36 2.56
C PHE A 90 19.00 4.21 3.06
N ALA A 91 19.29 4.21 4.36
CA ALA A 91 20.05 3.14 4.99
C ALA A 91 19.23 1.85 5.04
N GLN A 92 19.87 0.72 4.70
CA GLN A 92 19.25 -0.59 4.72
C GLN A 92 19.40 -1.25 6.11
N PRO A 93 18.41 -2.02 6.59
CA PRO A 93 17.11 -2.26 5.96
C PRO A 93 16.19 -1.03 6.09
N THR A 94 15.54 -0.65 4.99
CA THR A 94 14.54 0.44 4.99
C THR A 94 13.30 0.04 5.79
N GLU A 95 12.58 1.03 6.31
CA GLU A 95 11.38 0.82 7.13
C GLU A 95 10.25 0.17 6.33
N TYR A 96 10.09 0.58 5.08
CA TYR A 96 9.21 -0.05 4.10
C TYR A 96 9.99 -0.72 2.97
N LEU A 97 9.35 -1.69 2.33
CA LEU A 97 9.77 -2.29 1.08
C LEU A 97 8.64 -2.17 0.05
N ARG A 98 8.94 -1.63 -1.13
CA ARG A 98 7.99 -1.70 -2.24
C ARG A 98 7.96 -3.12 -2.80
N GLN A 99 6.80 -3.76 -2.77
CA GLN A 99 6.62 -5.14 -3.23
C GLN A 99 5.37 -5.28 -4.11
N ARG A 100 5.36 -6.32 -4.96
CA ARG A 100 4.16 -6.72 -5.70
C ARG A 100 3.42 -7.77 -4.90
N LEU A 101 2.10 -7.63 -4.81
CA LEU A 101 1.23 -8.65 -4.21
C LEU A 101 -0.12 -8.71 -4.92
N HIS A 102 -0.89 -9.75 -4.60
CA HIS A 102 -2.27 -9.89 -5.04
C HIS A 102 -3.22 -9.19 -4.08
N VAL A 103 -4.10 -8.34 -4.62
CA VAL A 103 -5.23 -7.75 -3.92
C VAL A 103 -6.54 -8.32 -4.42
N THR A 104 -7.50 -8.47 -3.50
CA THR A 104 -8.86 -8.91 -3.79
C THR A 104 -9.81 -7.71 -3.73
N LEU A 105 -10.54 -7.50 -4.83
CA LEU A 105 -11.54 -6.46 -5.00
C LEU A 105 -12.88 -6.88 -4.36
N ALA A 106 -13.80 -5.92 -4.17
CA ALA A 106 -15.11 -6.19 -3.60
C ALA A 106 -15.97 -7.18 -4.42
N ASP A 107 -15.72 -7.29 -5.73
CA ASP A 107 -16.38 -8.27 -6.61
C ASP A 107 -15.72 -9.66 -6.58
N GLY A 108 -14.69 -9.85 -5.74
CA GLY A 108 -13.92 -11.08 -5.62
C GLY A 108 -12.82 -11.25 -6.67
N SER A 109 -12.68 -10.33 -7.63
CA SER A 109 -11.61 -10.40 -8.62
C SER A 109 -10.25 -10.08 -7.99
N VAL A 110 -9.21 -10.74 -8.49
CA VAL A 110 -7.84 -10.60 -7.99
C VAL A 110 -7.00 -9.82 -8.98
N ARG A 111 -6.19 -8.88 -8.48
CA ARG A 111 -5.25 -8.08 -9.27
C ARG A 111 -3.87 -8.07 -8.63
N GLU A 112 -2.83 -8.09 -9.44
CA GLU A 112 -1.49 -7.76 -8.95
C GLU A 112 -1.36 -6.24 -8.82
N ALA A 113 -0.72 -5.76 -7.75
CA ALA A 113 -0.45 -4.35 -7.52
C ALA A 113 0.86 -4.16 -6.75
N TRP A 114 1.48 -3.01 -6.95
CA TRP A 114 2.51 -2.52 -6.04
C TRP A 114 1.90 -2.14 -4.69
N THR A 115 2.66 -2.30 -3.61
CA THR A 115 2.35 -1.76 -2.30
C THR A 115 3.64 -1.54 -1.50
N TYR A 116 3.52 -0.98 -0.30
CA TYR A 116 4.61 -0.80 0.64
C TYR A 116 4.40 -1.73 1.84
N VAL A 117 5.35 -2.61 2.12
CA VAL A 117 5.28 -3.57 3.25
C VAL A 117 6.23 -3.11 4.34
N TYR A 118 5.75 -3.07 5.59
CA TYR A 118 6.57 -2.72 6.74
C TYR A 118 7.60 -3.82 7.03
N ASN A 119 8.85 -3.42 7.29
CA ASN A 119 10.01 -4.32 7.28
C ASN A 119 10.80 -4.34 8.61
N TRP A 120 10.32 -3.63 9.63
CA TRP A 120 10.94 -3.60 10.95
C TRP A 120 10.11 -4.40 11.97
N PRO A 121 10.66 -4.68 13.17
CA PRO A 121 9.90 -5.32 14.24
C PRO A 121 8.66 -4.50 14.62
N VAL A 122 7.57 -5.19 14.92
CA VAL A 122 6.30 -4.58 15.36
C VAL A 122 6.02 -4.90 16.83
N ASP A 123 5.26 -4.02 17.48
CA ASP A 123 4.63 -4.31 18.76
C ASP A 123 3.26 -4.97 18.51
N GLU A 124 3.07 -6.20 18.97
CA GLU A 124 1.81 -6.93 18.83
C GLU A 124 0.64 -6.24 19.54
N ALA A 125 0.89 -5.43 20.58
CA ALA A 125 -0.13 -4.64 21.25
C ALA A 125 -0.67 -3.50 20.36
N ALA A 126 0.08 -3.10 19.32
CA ALA A 126 -0.30 -2.05 18.39
C ALA A 126 -1.09 -2.56 17.16
N ARG A 127 -1.46 -3.85 17.15
CA ARG A 127 -2.24 -4.46 16.06
C ARG A 127 -3.61 -3.79 15.93
N ILE A 128 -3.94 -3.36 14.72
CA ILE A 128 -5.26 -2.91 14.33
C ILE A 128 -6.06 -4.13 13.87
N ALA A 129 -6.80 -4.75 14.78
CA ALA A 129 -7.48 -6.02 14.54
C ALA A 129 -8.49 -5.98 13.38
N SER A 130 -9.07 -4.81 13.08
CA SER A 130 -10.00 -4.64 11.96
C SER A 130 -9.34 -4.64 10.57
N GLY A 131 -8.01 -4.52 10.50
CA GLY A 131 -7.30 -4.36 9.23
C GLY A 131 -7.59 -3.05 8.49
N ARG A 132 -8.27 -2.09 9.13
CA ARG A 132 -8.69 -0.81 8.55
C ARG A 132 -8.01 0.33 9.30
N PHE A 133 -7.19 1.11 8.60
CA PHE A 133 -6.49 2.23 9.24
C PHE A 133 -7.43 3.38 9.59
N LEU A 134 -8.35 3.72 8.68
CA LEU A 134 -9.45 4.64 8.96
C LEU A 134 -10.59 3.85 9.60
N ALA A 135 -10.99 4.26 10.79
CA ALA A 135 -12.26 3.79 11.36
C ALA A 135 -13.41 4.34 10.49
N PRO A 136 -14.44 3.52 10.20
CA PRO A 136 -15.65 3.99 9.55
C PRO A 136 -16.41 5.04 10.38
#